data_AF-A0A2S2NIE9-F1
#
_entry.id   AF-A0A2S2NIE9-F1
#
_cell.length_a   1.000
_cell.length_b   1.000
_cell.length_c   1.000
_cell.angle_alpha   90.00
_cell.angle_beta   90.00
_cell.angle_gamma   90.00
#
_symmetry.space_group_name_H-M   'P 1'
#
loop_
_entity.id
_entity.type
_entity.pdbx_description
1 polymer ?
#
loop_
_entity_poly.entity_id
_entity_poly.type
_entity_poly.pdbx_seq_one_letter_code
_entity_poly.pdbx_strand_id
1 'polypeptide(L)'
;MINCFFLYIYILAQDMKLHHAGWDAYYTGYCFIKMIHIIKSFSCKTEETDLRYTLTELLKSIEFSKNKLFTSRSISNILDLEADDHHNQTNYLIIQNKGTFYKALDLKKLKHDLKQICNFDLKLLSNYTALVAFPFMHSRIIYKLKTNYSVQNYSKYQKKKRNKQIIGFSLAIITTCVTIIKFLRK
;
A
#
# COMPACT_ATOMS: atom_id res chain seq x y z
N MET A 1 -10.98 -3.75 -5.72
CA MET A 1 -12.19 -2.97 -5.36
C MET A 1 -12.14 -2.42 -3.93
N ILE A 2 -11.62 -3.16 -2.95
CA ILE A 2 -11.49 -2.75 -1.53
C ILE A 2 -10.62 -1.49 -1.31
N ASN A 3 -9.54 -1.32 -2.09
CA ASN A 3 -8.62 -0.17 -1.97
C ASN A 3 -9.27 1.21 -2.25
N CYS A 4 -10.38 1.28 -2.98
CA CYS A 4 -11.08 2.55 -3.22
C CYS A 4 -12.00 2.95 -2.06
N PHE A 5 -12.46 2.00 -1.25
CA PHE A 5 -13.45 2.25 -0.20
C PHE A 5 -12.83 2.74 1.11
N PHE A 6 -11.65 2.25 1.49
CA PHE A 6 -10.92 2.77 2.65
C PHE A 6 -10.54 4.26 2.50
N LEU A 7 -10.30 4.72 1.26
CA LEU A 7 -10.00 6.12 0.99
C LEU A 7 -11.23 7.03 1.18
N TYR A 8 -12.44 6.52 0.90
CA TYR A 8 -13.69 7.27 1.02
C TYR A 8 -14.09 7.52 2.49
N ILE A 9 -13.83 6.54 3.37
CA ILE A 9 -14.07 6.67 4.82
C ILE A 9 -13.17 7.74 5.44
N TYR A 10 -11.91 7.85 4.97
CA TYR A 10 -10.96 8.84 5.47
C TYR A 10 -11.34 10.28 5.09
N ILE A 11 -12.03 10.48 3.96
CA ILE A 11 -12.42 11.80 3.47
C ILE A 11 -13.65 12.36 4.23
N LEU A 12 -14.61 11.51 4.58
CA LEU A 12 -15.83 11.93 5.30
C LEU A 12 -15.59 12.35 6.76
N ALA A 13 -14.48 11.92 7.36
CA ALA A 13 -14.17 12.19 8.76
C ALA A 13 -13.57 13.59 9.01
N GLN A 14 -13.24 14.37 7.97
CA GLN A 14 -12.51 15.64 8.14
C GLN A 14 -13.36 16.83 8.59
N ASP A 15 -14.70 16.72 8.57
CA ASP A 15 -15.60 17.86 8.86
C ASP A 15 -16.15 17.89 10.31
N MET A 16 -15.80 16.91 11.15
CA MET A 16 -16.25 16.88 12.56
C MET A 16 -15.14 17.28 13.53
N LYS A 17 -15.43 18.33 14.31
CA LYS A 17 -14.58 18.86 15.38
C LYS A 17 -14.33 17.81 16.47
N LEU A 18 -13.05 17.66 16.83
CA LEU A 18 -12.43 16.84 17.89
C LEU A 18 -12.45 15.32 17.66
N HIS A 19 -11.35 14.82 17.08
CA HIS A 19 -10.99 13.41 17.08
C HIS A 19 -10.65 12.94 18.50
N HIS A 20 -11.45 12.00 19.00
CA HIS A 20 -11.17 11.27 20.21
C HIS A 20 -11.34 9.78 19.90
N ALA A 21 -10.53 8.93 20.54
CA ALA A 21 -10.51 7.49 20.26
C ALA A 21 -11.90 6.84 20.36
N GLY A 22 -12.76 7.31 21.28
CA GLY A 22 -14.15 6.83 21.39
C GLY A 22 -15.02 7.20 20.19
N TRP A 23 -14.89 8.42 19.66
CA TRP A 23 -15.63 8.87 18.48
C TRP A 23 -15.15 8.14 17.22
N ASP A 24 -13.84 7.99 17.06
CA ASP A 24 -13.25 7.27 15.94
C ASP A 24 -13.63 5.78 15.97
N ALA A 25 -13.69 5.16 17.15
CA ALA A 25 -14.13 3.76 17.30
C ALA A 25 -15.62 3.59 16.96
N TYR A 26 -16.50 4.49 17.44
CA TYR A 26 -17.92 4.50 17.09
C TYR A 26 -18.13 4.61 15.58
N TYR A 27 -17.46 5.58 14.94
CA TYR A 27 -17.58 5.81 13.51
C TYR A 27 -17.01 4.64 12.69
N THR A 28 -15.91 4.05 13.14
CA THR A 28 -15.32 2.84 12.53
C THR A 28 -16.29 1.66 12.60
N GLY A 29 -16.93 1.44 13.76
CA GLY A 29 -17.95 0.40 13.93
C GLY A 29 -19.16 0.61 13.01
N TYR A 30 -19.62 1.85 12.86
CA TYR A 30 -20.69 2.19 11.92
C TYR A 30 -20.30 1.90 10.46
N CYS A 31 -19.09 2.30 10.05
CA CYS A 31 -18.55 2.01 8.72
C CYS A 31 -18.45 0.50 8.47
N PHE A 32 -17.99 -0.25 9.47
CA PHE A 32 -17.90 -1.72 9.42
C PHE A 32 -19.26 -2.37 9.16
N ILE A 33 -20.29 -2.02 9.95
CA ILE A 33 -21.66 -2.55 9.77
C ILE A 33 -22.17 -2.25 8.35
N LYS A 34 -22.05 -0.99 7.89
CA LYS A 34 -22.50 -0.62 6.54
C LYS A 34 -21.77 -1.39 5.44
N MET A 35 -20.46 -1.58 5.55
CA MET A 35 -19.69 -2.34 4.56
C MET A 35 -20.12 -3.81 4.51
N ILE A 36 -20.41 -4.44 5.65
CA ILE A 36 -20.88 -5.83 5.66
C ILE A 36 -22.22 -5.96 4.93
N HIS A 37 -23.16 -5.05 5.17
CA HIS A 37 -24.44 -5.04 4.45
C HIS A 37 -24.25 -4.92 2.93
N ILE A 38 -23.33 -4.06 2.49
CA ILE A 38 -22.99 -3.90 1.07
C ILE A 38 -22.36 -5.19 0.49
N ILE A 39 -21.43 -5.81 1.22
CA ILE A 39 -20.78 -7.06 0.78
C ILE A 39 -21.80 -8.20 0.67
N LYS A 40 -22.70 -8.29 1.66
CA LYS A 40 -23.76 -9.29 1.68
C LYS A 40 -24.75 -9.08 0.53
N SER A 41 -25.14 -7.84 0.26
CA SER A 41 -26.05 -7.53 -0.86
C SER A 41 -25.43 -7.86 -2.21
N PHE A 42 -24.13 -7.63 -2.42
CA PHE A 42 -23.46 -8.06 -3.65
C PHE A 42 -23.43 -9.59 -3.84
N SER A 43 -23.46 -10.35 -2.74
CA SER A 43 -23.52 -11.82 -2.80
C SER A 43 -24.93 -12.35 -3.10
N CYS A 44 -25.98 -11.59 -2.77
CA CYS A 44 -27.37 -11.94 -3.05
C CYS A 44 -27.81 -11.33 -4.40
N LYS A 45 -27.80 -12.13 -5.46
CA LYS A 45 -28.26 -11.71 -6.81
C LYS A 45 -29.78 -11.67 -6.99
N THR A 46 -30.56 -11.97 -5.95
CA THR A 46 -32.02 -12.11 -6.02
C THR A 46 -32.74 -10.88 -5.46
N GLU A 47 -33.70 -10.39 -6.24
CA GLU A 47 -34.38 -9.08 -6.21
C GLU A 47 -35.39 -8.86 -5.06
N GLU A 48 -35.07 -9.24 -3.82
CA GLU A 48 -35.96 -8.90 -2.70
C GLU A 48 -35.42 -7.71 -1.90
N THR A 49 -36.14 -6.59 -2.02
CA THR A 49 -35.84 -5.27 -1.47
C THR A 49 -35.91 -5.18 0.06
N ASP A 50 -36.07 -6.30 0.78
CA ASP A 50 -36.32 -6.30 2.23
C ASP A 50 -35.60 -7.44 2.98
N LEU A 51 -34.39 -7.80 2.53
CA LEU A 51 -33.56 -8.79 3.20
C LEU A 51 -33.04 -8.29 4.56
N ARG A 52 -33.75 -8.66 5.62
CA ARG A 52 -33.26 -8.56 7.00
C ARG A 52 -32.24 -9.66 7.25
N TYR A 53 -30.97 -9.30 7.34
CA TYR A 53 -29.90 -10.23 7.68
C TYR A 53 -29.70 -10.31 9.19
N THR A 54 -29.47 -11.51 9.69
CA THR A 54 -29.01 -11.72 11.07
C THR A 54 -27.54 -11.33 11.20
N LEU A 55 -27.11 -10.98 12.41
CA LEU A 55 -25.70 -10.66 12.69
C LEU A 55 -24.76 -11.79 12.29
N THR A 56 -25.15 -13.05 12.54
CA THR A 56 -24.36 -14.23 12.18
C THR A 56 -24.15 -14.34 10.68
N GLU A 57 -25.18 -14.07 9.87
CA GLU A 57 -25.07 -14.11 8.40
C GLU A 57 -24.20 -12.99 7.84
N LEU A 58 -24.28 -11.81 8.45
CA LEU A 58 -23.43 -10.68 8.13
C LEU A 58 -21.97 -11.02 8.45
N LEU A 59 -21.67 -11.50 9.66
CA LEU A 59 -20.31 -11.87 10.05
C LEU A 59 -19.75 -13.02 9.20
N LYS A 60 -20.56 -14.02 8.86
CA LYS A 60 -20.15 -15.10 7.95
C LYS A 60 -19.77 -14.58 6.56
N SER A 61 -20.43 -13.54 6.07
CA SER A 61 -20.11 -12.96 4.76
C SER A 61 -18.74 -12.29 4.69
N ILE A 62 -18.16 -11.91 5.83
CA ILE A 62 -16.84 -11.28 5.92
C ILE A 62 -15.79 -12.17 6.58
N GLU A 63 -16.06 -13.46 6.73
CA GLU A 63 -15.15 -14.43 7.35
C GLU A 63 -13.77 -14.45 6.68
N PHE A 64 -13.73 -14.26 5.35
CA PHE A 64 -12.49 -14.14 4.58
C PHE A 64 -11.59 -12.97 5.00
N SER A 65 -12.10 -11.99 5.74
CA SER A 65 -11.37 -10.80 6.23
C SER A 65 -10.99 -10.89 7.71
N LYS A 66 -11.39 -11.97 8.39
CA LYS A 66 -11.05 -12.20 9.80
C LYS A 66 -9.52 -12.30 9.95
N ASN A 67 -9.00 -11.75 11.06
CA ASN A 67 -7.58 -11.83 11.44
C ASN A 67 -6.61 -11.29 10.37
N LYS A 68 -7.08 -10.34 9.56
CA LYS A 68 -6.30 -9.65 8.54
C LYS A 68 -6.10 -8.19 8.90
N LEU A 69 -4.86 -7.74 8.98
CA LEU A 69 -4.50 -6.34 9.26
C LEU A 69 -4.14 -5.59 7.99
N PHE A 70 -4.67 -4.37 7.86
CA PHE A 70 -4.29 -3.48 6.76
C PHE A 70 -2.93 -2.83 7.04
N THR A 71 -2.03 -2.89 6.07
CA THR A 71 -0.66 -2.37 6.19
C THR A 71 -0.36 -1.37 5.07
N SER A 72 -0.15 -0.11 5.44
CA SER A 72 -0.07 1.01 4.51
C SER A 72 1.26 1.14 3.75
N ARG A 73 2.35 0.53 4.25
CA ARG A 73 3.73 0.69 3.70
C ARG A 73 4.50 -0.61 3.45
N SER A 74 3.81 -1.73 3.59
CA SER A 74 4.29 -3.08 3.34
C SER A 74 4.09 -3.50 1.88
N ILE A 75 4.68 -4.64 1.53
CA ILE A 75 4.64 -5.26 0.22
C ILE A 75 3.20 -5.70 -0.15
N SER A 76 2.55 -6.47 0.73
CA SER A 76 1.11 -6.76 0.66
C SER A 76 0.35 -5.72 1.47
N ASN A 77 -0.81 -5.24 0.99
CA ASN A 77 -1.68 -4.35 1.76
C ASN A 77 -2.36 -5.06 2.95
N ILE A 78 -2.33 -6.39 2.97
CA ILE A 78 -3.01 -7.22 3.94
C ILE A 78 -1.98 -8.17 4.57
N LEU A 79 -1.88 -8.11 5.89
CA LEU A 79 -1.15 -9.06 6.70
C LEU A 79 -2.16 -10.05 7.27
N ASP A 80 -2.07 -11.31 6.87
CA ASP A 80 -2.85 -12.39 7.46
C ASP A 80 -2.12 -12.88 8.71
N LEU A 81 -2.81 -12.86 9.86
CA LEU A 81 -2.24 -13.27 11.14
C LEU A 81 -2.35 -14.78 11.40
N GLU A 82 -3.16 -15.50 10.62
CA GLU A 82 -3.35 -16.95 10.75
C GLU A 82 -2.57 -17.75 9.70
N ALA A 83 -2.09 -17.10 8.64
CA ALA A 83 -1.33 -17.78 7.60
C ALA A 83 0.08 -18.13 8.09
N ASP A 84 0.42 -19.42 8.08
CA ASP A 84 1.81 -19.85 8.10
C ASP A 84 2.51 -19.28 6.86
N ASP A 85 3.73 -18.79 7.08
CA ASP A 85 4.56 -17.90 6.26
C ASP A 85 4.78 -18.38 4.81
N HIS A 86 3.73 -18.49 4.01
CA HIS A 86 3.81 -18.86 2.61
C HIS A 86 4.22 -17.63 1.80
N HIS A 87 5.52 -17.56 1.56
CA HIS A 87 6.17 -16.67 0.59
C HIS A 87 5.60 -16.90 -0.83
N ASN A 88 4.40 -16.37 -1.09
CA ASN A 88 4.03 -15.97 -2.43
C ASN A 88 4.92 -14.79 -2.78
N GLN A 89 6.07 -15.10 -3.37
CA GLN A 89 7.04 -14.13 -3.88
C GLN A 89 6.43 -13.43 -5.09
N THR A 90 5.39 -12.63 -4.86
CA THR A 90 4.87 -11.72 -5.86
C THR A 90 6.03 -10.79 -6.21
N ASN A 91 6.40 -10.78 -7.48
CA ASN A 91 7.51 -9.97 -7.94
C ASN A 91 7.02 -8.53 -8.03
N TYR A 92 7.39 -7.70 -7.06
CA TYR A 92 7.02 -6.29 -7.07
C TYR A 92 8.04 -5.47 -7.87
N LEU A 93 7.53 -4.56 -8.69
CA LEU A 93 8.33 -3.57 -9.40
C LEU A 93 8.17 -2.20 -8.76
N ILE A 94 9.29 -1.53 -8.60
CA ILE A 94 9.34 -0.11 -8.30
C ILE A 94 9.39 0.64 -9.62
N ILE A 95 8.45 1.56 -9.79
CA ILE A 95 8.36 2.47 -10.92
C ILE A 95 8.66 3.89 -10.43
N GLN A 96 9.60 4.53 -11.12
CA GLN A 96 10.01 5.91 -10.94
C GLN A 96 10.02 6.62 -12.30
N ASN A 97 9.83 7.94 -12.31
CA ASN A 97 10.10 8.72 -13.51
C ASN A 97 11.58 8.62 -13.89
N LYS A 98 11.88 8.61 -15.19
CA LYS A 98 13.24 8.77 -15.68
C LYS A 98 13.71 10.21 -15.50
N GLY A 99 14.94 10.38 -15.03
CA GLY A 99 15.58 11.68 -14.85
C GLY A 99 16.46 11.75 -13.61
N THR A 100 17.26 12.80 -13.51
CA THR A 100 18.18 13.09 -12.39
C THR A 100 17.47 13.68 -11.18
N PHE A 101 16.30 14.28 -11.37
CA PHE A 101 15.53 14.95 -10.32
C PHE A 101 14.32 14.15 -9.88
N TYR A 102 13.97 14.27 -8.59
CA TYR A 102 12.76 13.73 -8.00
C TYR A 102 11.52 14.38 -8.64
N LYS A 103 11.12 13.90 -9.82
CA LYS A 103 9.94 14.37 -10.54
C LYS A 103 8.72 13.60 -10.06
N ALA A 104 7.70 14.32 -9.58
CA ALA A 104 6.46 13.74 -9.08
C ALA A 104 5.84 12.79 -10.11
N LEU A 105 5.40 11.63 -9.65
CA LEU A 105 4.85 10.57 -10.47
C LEU A 105 3.41 10.95 -10.88
N ASP A 106 3.16 11.06 -12.18
CA ASP A 106 1.79 11.25 -12.66
C ASP A 106 1.04 9.92 -12.59
N LEU A 107 0.25 9.77 -11.53
CA LEU A 107 -0.56 8.59 -11.27
C LEU A 107 -1.62 8.34 -12.34
N LYS A 108 -2.17 9.39 -12.97
CA LYS A 108 -3.20 9.22 -14.00
C LYS A 108 -2.58 8.60 -15.25
N LYS A 109 -1.45 9.16 -15.69
CA LYS A 109 -0.68 8.64 -16.82
C LYS A 109 -0.19 7.22 -16.56
N LEU A 110 0.40 6.97 -15.38
CA LEU A 110 0.90 5.64 -15.03
C LEU A 110 -0.22 4.59 -15.02
N LYS A 111 -1.39 4.91 -14.43
CA LYS A 111 -2.54 3.98 -14.45
C LYS A 111 -3.02 3.70 -15.87
N HIS A 112 -3.05 4.71 -16.74
CA HIS A 112 -3.43 4.55 -18.14
C HIS A 112 -2.48 3.60 -18.87
N ASP A 113 -1.17 3.83 -18.74
CA ASP A 113 -0.13 3.01 -19.40
C ASP A 113 -0.12 1.57 -18.88
N LEU A 114 -0.37 1.37 -17.58
CA LEU A 114 -0.45 0.03 -16.97
C LEU A 114 -1.71 -0.73 -17.39
N LYS A 115 -2.86 -0.06 -17.55
CA LYS A 115 -4.11 -0.67 -18.01
C LYS A 115 -3.98 -1.27 -19.41
N GLN A 116 -3.17 -0.67 -20.28
CA GLN A 116 -2.91 -1.21 -21.62
C GLN A 116 -2.10 -2.51 -21.62
N ILE A 117 -1.49 -2.88 -20.49
CA ILE A 117 -0.55 -4.00 -20.43
C ILE A 117 -1.18 -5.21 -19.73
N CYS A 118 -1.73 -5.03 -18.52
CA CYS A 118 -2.30 -6.14 -17.74
C CYS A 118 -3.18 -5.60 -16.59
N ASN A 119 -3.85 -6.51 -15.89
CA ASN A 119 -4.37 -6.22 -14.56
C ASN A 119 -3.19 -5.98 -13.59
N PHE A 120 -3.32 -4.98 -12.73
CA PHE A 120 -2.24 -4.58 -11.83
C PHE A 120 -2.80 -4.06 -10.51
N ASP A 121 -2.01 -4.23 -9.47
CA ASP A 121 -2.20 -3.53 -8.20
C ASP A 121 -1.12 -2.46 -8.04
N LEU A 122 -1.55 -1.23 -7.81
CA LEU A 122 -0.66 -0.07 -7.67
C LEU A 122 -0.77 0.52 -6.27
N LYS A 123 0.39 0.71 -5.64
CA LYS A 123 0.53 1.34 -4.33
C LYS A 123 1.57 2.46 -4.42
N LEU A 124 1.23 3.65 -3.97
CA LEU A 124 2.18 4.76 -3.92
C LEU A 124 3.04 4.62 -2.64
N LEU A 125 4.37 4.63 -2.78
CA LEU A 125 5.30 4.63 -1.64
C LEU A 125 5.75 6.05 -1.27
N SER A 126 5.87 6.92 -2.28
CA SER A 126 6.11 8.35 -2.12
C SER A 126 5.60 9.08 -3.35
N ASN A 127 5.58 10.42 -3.34
CA ASN A 127 5.21 11.23 -4.50
C ASN A 127 6.03 10.93 -5.76
N TYR A 128 7.17 10.22 -5.64
CA TYR A 128 8.10 9.92 -6.73
C TYR A 128 8.22 8.42 -7.04
N THR A 129 7.64 7.55 -6.19
CA THR A 129 7.77 6.09 -6.30
C THR A 129 6.43 5.42 -6.18
N ALA A 130 6.09 4.63 -7.19
CA ALA A 130 5.02 3.66 -7.12
C ALA A 130 5.60 2.24 -7.01
N LEU A 131 4.94 1.42 -6.21
CA LEU A 131 5.06 -0.02 -6.18
C LEU A 131 3.94 -0.60 -7.04
N VAL A 132 4.30 -1.48 -7.96
CA VAL A 132 3.34 -2.14 -8.83
C VAL A 132 3.54 -3.64 -8.73
N ALA A 133 2.44 -4.35 -8.45
CA ALA A 133 2.36 -5.79 -8.49
C ALA A 133 1.61 -6.22 -9.75
N PHE A 134 2.14 -7.24 -10.40
CA PHE A 134 1.51 -7.86 -11.57
C PHE A 134 1.21 -9.33 -11.24
N PRO A 135 0.08 -9.87 -11.74
CA PRO A 135 -0.26 -11.28 -11.55
C PRO A 135 0.73 -12.20 -12.28
N PHE A 136 1.28 -11.76 -13.42
CA PHE A 136 2.29 -12.49 -14.19
C PHE A 136 3.42 -11.54 -14.61
N MET A 137 4.67 -11.92 -14.32
CA MET A 137 5.86 -11.15 -14.70
C MET A 137 6.48 -11.66 -15.99
N HIS A 138 6.17 -10.99 -17.09
CA HIS A 138 6.83 -11.25 -18.38
C HIS A 138 7.89 -10.17 -18.66
N SER A 139 9.05 -10.59 -19.17
CA SER A 139 10.15 -9.72 -19.62
C SER A 139 9.71 -8.58 -20.57
N ARG A 140 8.70 -8.82 -21.42
CA ARG A 140 8.14 -7.83 -22.35
C ARG A 140 7.47 -6.66 -21.65
N ILE A 141 6.76 -6.92 -20.54
CA ILE A 141 6.11 -5.90 -19.70
C ILE A 141 7.18 -4.97 -19.12
N ILE A 142 8.25 -5.57 -18.58
CA ILE A 142 9.37 -4.82 -17.99
C ILE A 142 10.05 -3.97 -19.06
N TYR A 143 10.27 -4.51 -20.27
CA TYR A 143 10.90 -3.76 -21.36
C TYR A 143 10.04 -2.57 -21.81
N LYS A 144 8.73 -2.79 -22.01
CA LYS A 144 7.79 -1.73 -22.40
C LYS A 144 7.67 -0.63 -21.34
N LEU A 145 7.75 -0.97 -20.05
CA LEU A 145 7.74 0.04 -18.98
C LEU A 145 9.08 0.77 -18.86
N LYS A 146 10.19 0.08 -19.11
CA LYS A 146 11.54 0.66 -19.10
C LYS A 146 11.77 1.70 -20.19
N THR A 147 10.93 1.81 -21.23
CA THR A 147 11.05 2.87 -22.23
C THR A 147 10.74 4.24 -21.62
N ASN A 148 9.66 4.33 -20.86
CA ASN A 148 9.15 5.58 -20.29
C ASN A 148 9.57 5.80 -18.83
N TYR A 149 9.78 4.72 -18.07
CA TYR A 149 10.01 4.77 -16.63
C TYR A 149 11.31 4.07 -16.22
N SER A 150 11.83 4.44 -15.06
CA SER A 150 12.87 3.68 -14.37
C SER A 150 12.18 2.57 -13.59
N VAL A 151 12.44 1.32 -14.00
CA VAL A 151 11.81 0.12 -13.45
C VAL A 151 12.86 -0.76 -12.79
N GLN A 152 12.66 -1.08 -11.51
CA GLN A 152 13.58 -1.91 -10.73
C GLN A 152 12.80 -2.93 -9.89
N ASN A 153 13.40 -4.09 -9.65
CA ASN A 153 12.82 -5.06 -8.69
C ASN A 153 12.85 -4.47 -7.29
N TYR A 154 11.78 -4.70 -6.54
CA TYR A 154 11.63 -4.20 -5.17
C TYR A 154 12.77 -4.65 -4.25
N SER A 155 13.19 -5.92 -4.31
CA SER A 155 14.29 -6.45 -3.52
C SER A 155 15.60 -5.69 -3.75
N LYS A 156 15.92 -5.36 -5.01
CA LYS A 156 17.10 -4.56 -5.39
C LYS A 156 16.99 -3.13 -4.85
N TYR A 157 15.81 -2.53 -4.94
CA TYR A 157 15.55 -1.19 -4.39
C TYR A 157 15.73 -1.15 -2.87
N GLN A 158 15.18 -2.14 -2.14
CA GLN A 158 15.26 -2.21 -0.68
C GLN A 158 16.71 -2.41 -0.22
N LYS A 159 17.48 -3.29 -0.89
CA LYS A 159 18.91 -3.49 -0.62
C LYS A 159 19.69 -2.18 -0.83
N LYS A 160 19.43 -1.45 -1.91
CA LYS A 160 20.06 -0.15 -2.18
C LYS A 160 19.72 0.89 -1.11
N LYS A 161 18.46 0.97 -0.69
CA LYS A 161 18.01 1.89 0.37
C LYS A 161 18.70 1.59 1.71
N ARG A 162 18.74 0.32 2.11
CA ARG A 162 19.44 -0.12 3.33
C ARG A 162 20.92 0.21 3.28
N ASN A 163 21.59 -0.08 2.16
CA ASN A 163 23.01 0.23 1.99
C ASN A 163 23.29 1.74 2.10
N LYS A 164 22.45 2.59 1.50
CA LYS A 164 22.59 4.06 1.64
C LYS A 164 22.46 4.53 3.09
N GLN A 165 21.54 3.94 3.85
CA GLN A 165 21.39 4.28 5.27
C GLN A 165 22.63 3.87 6.07
N ILE A 166 23.14 2.65 5.86
CA ILE A 166 24.36 2.17 6.51
C ILE A 166 25.55 3.08 6.20
N ILE A 167 25.72 3.46 4.92
CA ILE A 167 26.78 4.37 4.50
C ILE A 167 26.62 5.74 5.16
N GLY A 168 25.40 6.30 5.17
CA GLY A 168 25.11 7.58 5.83
C GLY A 168 25.44 7.58 7.32
N PHE A 169 25.05 6.52 8.04
CA PHE A 169 25.40 6.36 9.47
C PHE A 169 26.91 6.25 9.67
N SER A 170 27.60 5.47 8.83
CA SER A 170 29.06 5.33 8.94
C SER A 170 29.80 6.66 8.73
N LEU A 171 29.36 7.48 7.76
CA LEU A 171 29.89 8.82 7.53
C LEU A 171 29.62 9.76 8.71
N ALA A 172 28.40 9.74 9.27
CA ALA A 172 28.07 10.55 10.44
C ALA A 172 28.99 10.22 11.62
N ILE A 173 29.20 8.94 11.92
CA ILE A 173 30.10 8.49 12.99
C ILE A 173 31.53 9.00 12.75
N ILE A 174 32.08 8.81 11.54
CA ILE A 174 33.44 9.29 11.21
C ILE A 174 33.55 10.80 11.40
N THR A 175 32.57 11.57 10.91
CA THR A 175 32.58 13.04 11.07
C THR A 175 32.54 13.46 12.54
N THR A 176 31.72 12.80 13.36
CA THR A 176 31.65 13.08 14.81
C THR A 176 32.96 12.75 15.53
N CYS A 177 33.60 11.62 15.21
CA CYS A 177 34.90 11.25 15.76
C CYS A 177 35.99 12.28 15.38
N VAL A 178 36.02 12.73 14.12
CA VAL A 178 36.99 13.74 13.65
C VAL A 178 36.77 15.09 14.35
N THR A 179 35.50 15.50 14.56
CA THR A 179 35.20 16.74 15.30
C THR A 179 35.61 16.64 16.77
N ILE A 180 35.40 15.50 17.43
CA ILE A 180 35.78 15.28 18.83
C ILE A 180 37.31 15.30 18.98
N ILE A 181 38.04 14.63 18.08
CA ILE A 181 39.52 14.64 18.09
C ILE A 181 40.06 16.06 17.86
N LYS A 182 39.45 16.83 16.94
CA LYS A 182 39.84 18.24 16.73
C LYS A 182 39.56 19.12 17.96
N PHE A 183 38.47 18.84 18.69
CA PHE A 183 38.12 19.59 19.90
C PHE A 183 39.05 19.24 21.08
N LEU A 184 39.45 17.98 21.23
CA LEU A 184 40.38 17.52 22.28
C LEU A 184 41.85 17.94 22.05
N ARG A 185 42.22 18.31 20.82
CA ARG A 185 43.58 18.77 20.47
C ARG A 185 43.79 20.28 20.65
N LYS A 186 42.77 21.00 21.08
CA LYS A 186 42.79 22.45 21.31
C LYS A 186 42.75 22.73 22.81
#